data_AF-A0A842XYF3-F1
#
_entry.id   AF-A0A842XYF3-F1
#
_cell.length_a   1.000
_cell.length_b   1.000
_cell.length_c   1.000
_cell.angle_alpha   90.00
_cell.angle_beta   90.00
_cell.angle_gamma   90.00
#
_symmetry.space_group_name_H-M   'P 1'
#
loop_
_entity.id
_entity.type
_entity.pdbx_description
1 polymer ?
#
loop_
_entity_poly.entity_id
_entity_poly.type
_entity_poly.pdbx_seq_one_letter_code
_entity_poly.pdbx_strand_id
1 'polypeptide(L)' 'MSDRKYVIESRRYTGEDGKIIFDKWVTSANVIEVKHNDQYLVFYPLEGEHAGKKHYIPFTNIHVVKEL' A
#
# COMPACT_ATOMS: atom_id res chain seq x y z
N MET A 1 -11.84 -5.51 19.46
CA MET A 1 -12.06 -5.77 18.02
C MET A 1 -10.71 -6.14 17.44
N SER A 2 -10.59 -7.25 16.72
CA SER A 2 -9.31 -7.64 16.08
C SER A 2 -8.87 -6.53 15.14
N ASP A 3 -7.61 -6.13 15.19
CA ASP A 3 -7.07 -5.13 14.27
C ASP A 3 -7.10 -5.72 12.86
N ARG A 4 -7.94 -5.15 11.98
CA ARG A 4 -8.12 -5.67 10.61
C ARG A 4 -6.87 -5.34 9.81
N LYS A 5 -6.22 -6.38 9.30
CA LYS A 5 -5.03 -6.24 8.45
C LYS A 5 -5.44 -6.18 6.99
N TYR A 6 -4.68 -5.43 6.22
CA TYR A 6 -4.87 -5.24 4.79
C TYR A 6 -3.58 -5.54 4.04
N VAL A 7 -3.72 -6.16 2.89
CA VAL A 7 -2.70 -6.22 1.85
C VAL A 7 -3.03 -5.17 0.80
N ILE A 8 -2.08 -4.30 0.51
CA ILE A 8 -2.14 -3.34 -0.60
C ILE A 8 -1.08 -3.75 -1.61
N GLU A 9 -1.46 -3.89 -2.87
CA GLU A 9 -0.53 -4.10 -3.98
C GLU A 9 -0.47 -2.83 -4.81
N SER A 10 0.74 -2.29 -5.00
CA SER A 10 0.96 -1.08 -5.80
C SER A 10 1.85 -1.34 -7.02
N ARG A 11 1.47 -0.75 -8.14
CA ARG A 11 2.22 -0.81 -9.41
C ARG A 11 3.50 0.01 -9.30
N ARG A 12 4.62 -0.61 -9.68
CA ARG A 12 5.91 0.04 -9.93
C ARG A 12 6.05 0.24 -11.44
N TYR A 13 6.40 1.45 -11.86
CA TYR A 13 6.23 1.87 -13.26
C TYR A 13 7.14 1.17 -14.28
N THR A 14 8.17 0.43 -13.88
CA THR A 14 9.02 -0.31 -14.84
C THR A 14 9.91 -1.33 -14.13
N GLY A 15 9.68 -2.63 -14.39
CA GLY A 15 10.75 -3.62 -14.29
C GLY A 15 11.69 -3.50 -15.50
N GLU A 16 12.96 -3.87 -15.35
CA GLU A 16 13.96 -3.84 -16.44
C GLU A 16 13.57 -4.72 -17.64
N ASP A 17 12.64 -5.66 -17.44
CA ASP A 17 12.12 -6.60 -18.44
C ASP A 17 10.81 -6.12 -19.10
N GLY A 18 10.37 -4.90 -18.83
CA GLY A 18 9.10 -4.36 -19.34
C GLY A 18 7.85 -4.93 -18.68
N LYS A 19 7.99 -5.80 -17.66
CA LYS A 19 6.85 -6.29 -16.89
C LYS A 19 6.48 -5.31 -15.80
N ILE A 20 5.19 -5.23 -15.50
CA ILE A 20 4.69 -4.49 -14.35
C ILE A 20 5.10 -5.27 -13.10
N ILE A 21 5.90 -4.63 -12.25
CA ILE A 21 6.24 -5.15 -10.93
C ILE A 21 5.26 -4.56 -9.92
N PHE A 22 4.82 -5.37 -8.96
CA PHE A 22 3.95 -4.94 -7.89
C PHE A 22 4.69 -5.01 -6.55
N ASP A 23 4.69 -3.91 -5.81
CA ASP A 23 5.10 -3.92 -4.42
C ASP A 23 3.90 -4.33 -3.56
N LYS A 24 4.15 -5.16 -2.55
CA LYS A 24 3.14 -5.65 -1.62
C LYS A 24 3.37 -5.04 -0.25
N TRP A 25 2.32 -4.50 0.32
CA TRP A 25 2.34 -3.82 1.61
C TRP A 25 1.33 -4.46 2.54
N VAL A 26 1.74 -4.86 3.73
CA VAL A 26 0.81 -5.30 4.77
C VAL A 26 0.70 -4.20 5.81
N THR A 27 -0.54 -3.77 6.09
CA THR A 27 -0.84 -2.68 7.01
C THR A 27 -2.14 -2.96 7.78
N SER A 28 -2.60 -2.07 8.66
CA SER A 28 -3.90 -2.19 9.34
C SER A 28 -4.76 -0.96 9.16
N ALA A 29 -6.08 -1.11 9.31
CA ALA A 29 -7.02 0.01 9.18
C ALA A 29 -6.68 1.18 10.14
N ASN A 30 -6.11 0.88 11.31
CA ASN A 30 -5.76 1.90 12.31
C ASN A 30 -4.65 2.85 11.86
N VAL A 31 -3.83 2.43 10.88
CA VAL A 31 -2.67 3.20 10.41
C VAL A 31 -2.77 3.54 8.93
N ILE A 32 -3.94 3.34 8.31
CA ILE A 32 -4.26 3.83 6.97
C ILE A 32 -5.02 5.15 7.08
N GLU A 33 -4.61 6.14 6.31
CA GLU A 33 -5.32 7.38 6.11
C GLU A 33 -5.61 7.59 4.61
N VAL A 34 -6.87 7.83 4.27
CA VAL A 34 -7.32 8.03 2.89
C VAL A 34 -7.46 9.53 2.61
N LYS A 35 -6.58 10.08 1.76
CA LYS A 35 -6.61 11.49 1.38
C LYS A 35 -7.37 11.67 0.06
N HIS A 36 -8.70 11.69 0.16
CA HIS A 36 -9.60 11.73 -1.01
C HIS A 36 -9.33 12.92 -1.95
N ASN A 37 -9.13 14.12 -1.40
CA ASN A 37 -8.92 15.34 -2.19
C ASN A 37 -7.64 15.28 -3.03
N ASP A 38 -6.60 14.68 -2.47
CA ASP A 38 -5.29 14.59 -3.10
C ASP A 38 -5.08 13.27 -3.86
N GLN A 39 -6.08 12.38 -3.82
CA GLN A 39 -6.09 11.07 -4.48
C GLN A 39 -4.91 10.14 -4.12
N TYR A 40 -4.52 10.10 -2.84
CA TYR A 40 -3.51 9.15 -2.35
C TYR A 40 -3.89 8.49 -1.02
N LEU A 41 -3.29 7.33 -0.78
CA LEU A 41 -3.38 6.56 0.45
C LEU A 41 -2.08 6.72 1.23
N VAL A 42 -2.20 7.05 2.52
CA VAL A 42 -1.08 7.12 3.47
C VAL A 42 -1.17 5.93 4.38
N PHE A 43 -0.06 5.26 4.64
CA PHE A 43 -0.06 4.14 5.57
C PHE A 43 1.33 3.86 6.14
N TYR A 44 1.36 3.00 7.15
CA TYR A 44 2.58 2.46 7.74
C TYR A 44 2.58 0.93 7.52
N PRO A 45 3.57 0.38 6.79
CA PRO A 45 3.72 -1.06 6.68
C PRO A 45 4.00 -1.67 8.06
N LEU A 46 3.41 -2.82 8.34
CA LEU A 46 3.61 -3.58 9.59
C LEU A 46 4.76 -4.58 9.48
N GLU A 47 5.17 -4.94 8.27
CA GLU A 47 6.23 -5.92 8.00
C GLU A 47 7.07 -5.53 6.77
N GLY A 48 8.19 -6.24 6.58
CA GLY A 48 9.16 -5.99 5.50
C GLY A 48 10.19 -4.92 5.82
N GLU A 49 11.04 -4.60 4.83
CA GLU A 49 12.16 -3.64 4.95
C GLU A 49 11.71 -2.20 5.30
N HIS A 50 10.46 -1.90 4.96
CA HIS A 50 9.84 -0.58 5.15
C HIS A 50 8.92 -0.52 6.37
N ALA A 51 8.92 -1.53 7.23
CA ALA A 51 8.07 -1.57 8.43
C ALA A 51 8.23 -0.30 9.30
N GLY A 52 7.11 0.26 9.73
CA GLY A 52 7.04 1.46 10.56
C GLY A 52 7.37 2.77 9.83
N LYS A 53 7.73 2.74 8.55
CA LYS A 53 8.01 3.95 7.76
C LYS A 53 6.75 4.42 7.05
N LYS A 54 6.49 5.73 7.10
CA LYS A 54 5.33 6.34 6.43
C LYS A 54 5.46 6.22 4.91
N HIS A 55 4.43 5.69 4.25
CA HIS A 55 4.36 5.55 2.79
C HIS A 55 3.15 6.27 2.23
N TYR A 56 3.27 6.67 0.96
CA TYR A 56 2.23 7.36 0.19
C TYR A 56 2.08 6.63 -1.15
N ILE A 57 0.86 6.23 -1.49
CA ILE A 57 0.55 5.58 -2.76
C ILE A 57 -0.60 6.33 -3.43
N PRO A 58 -0.39 6.93 -4.62
CA PRO A 58 -1.48 7.48 -5.41
C PRO A 58 -2.52 6.40 -5.75
N PHE A 59 -3.80 6.74 -5.76
CA PHE A 59 -4.87 5.76 -6.07
C PHE A 59 -4.68 5.12 -7.45
N THR A 60 -4.12 5.86 -8.41
CA THR A 60 -3.78 5.35 -9.75
C THR A 60 -2.78 4.19 -9.73
N ASN A 61 -1.95 4.13 -8.68
CA ASN A 61 -0.92 3.10 -8.54
C ASN A 61 -1.42 1.91 -7.73
N ILE A 62 -2.59 2.00 -7.10
CA ILE A 62 -3.19 0.87 -6.38
C ILE A 62 -3.68 -0.16 -7.41
N HIS A 63 -3.20 -1.39 -7.27
CA HIS A 63 -3.68 -2.52 -8.03
C HIS A 63 -4.80 -3.25 -7.30
N VAL A 64 -4.54 -3.65 -6.05
CA VAL A 64 -5.46 -4.42 -5.22
C VAL A 64 -5.38 -3.95 -3.77
N VAL A 65 -6.51 -3.94 -3.08
CA VAL A 65 -6.59 -3.85 -1.61
C VAL A 65 -7.43 -5.04 -1.12
N LYS A 66 -6.89 -5.85 -0.22
CA LYS A 66 -7.56 -7.04 0.31
C LYS A 66 -7.45 -7.09 1.84
N GLU A 67 -8.57 -7.36 2.51
CA GLU A 67 -8.59 -7.65 3.96
C GLU A 67 -8.06 -9.07 4.22
N LEU A 68 -7.25 -9.22 5.27
CA LEU A 68 -6.68 -10.49 5.74
C LEU A 68 -7.48 -11.11 6.88
#